data_AF-A0A3M2JK85-F1
#
_entry.id   AF-A0A3M2JK85-F1
#
_cell.length_a   1.000
_cell.length_b   1.000
_cell.length_c   1.000
_cell.angle_alpha   90.00
_cell.angle_beta   90.00
_cell.angle_gamma   90.00
#
_symmetry.space_group_name_H-M   'P 1'
#
loop_
_entity.id
_entity.type
_entity.pdbx_description
1 polymer ?
#
loop_
_entity_poly.entity_id
_entity_poly.type
_entity_poly.pdbx_seq_one_letter_code
_entity_poly.pdbx_strand_id
1 'polypeptide(L)'
;MDRKAQLEQMAADWENNPRWKGIIRPYSPEDVMRLRASIQIEHTLARHGAERLWHLLHNEPYVAALGALTGNQAVQQVQAGLKAIYVSGWQV
;
A
#
# COMPACT_ATOMS: atom_id res chain seq x y z
N MET A 1 -7.78 -21.93 3.24
CA MET A 1 -6.74 -22.04 4.28
C MET A 1 -7.40 -21.99 5.63
N ASP A 2 -6.85 -22.68 6.62
CA ASP A 2 -7.28 -22.57 8.00
C ASP A 2 -7.05 -21.13 8.53
N ARG A 3 -7.99 -20.62 9.33
CA ARG A 3 -7.94 -19.26 9.90
C ARG A 3 -6.74 -19.10 10.83
N LYS A 4 -6.38 -20.15 11.56
CA LYS A 4 -5.20 -20.18 12.41
C LYS A 4 -3.91 -20.01 11.60
N ALA A 5 -3.78 -20.73 10.48
CA ALA A 5 -2.63 -20.61 9.58
C ALA A 5 -2.52 -19.18 8.99
N GLN A 6 -3.63 -18.54 8.65
CA GLN A 6 -3.62 -17.15 8.16
C GLN A 6 -3.19 -16.14 9.24
N LEU A 7 -3.54 -16.40 10.50
CA LEU A 7 -3.15 -15.56 11.64
C LEU A 7 -1.64 -15.70 11.89
N GLU A 8 -1.13 -16.93 11.94
CA GLU A 8 0.31 -17.22 12.08
C GLU A 8 1.11 -16.58 10.95
N GLN A 9 0.61 -16.66 9.71
CA GLN A 9 1.22 -16.01 8.56
C GLN A 9 1.26 -14.49 8.70
N MET A 10 0.18 -13.87 9.19
CA MET A 10 0.13 -12.41 9.39
C MET A 10 1.08 -11.95 10.50
N ALA A 11 1.12 -12.68 11.61
CA ALA A 11 2.05 -12.39 12.71
C ALA A 11 3.51 -12.51 12.24
N ALA A 12 3.84 -13.59 11.51
CA ALA A 12 5.17 -13.79 10.95
C ALA A 12 5.54 -12.71 9.92
N ASP A 13 4.60 -12.27 9.07
CA ASP A 13 4.84 -11.16 8.14
C ASP A 13 5.12 -9.85 8.89
N TRP A 14 4.34 -9.52 9.92
CA TRP A 14 4.54 -8.29 10.70
C TRP A 14 5.89 -8.25 11.41
N GLU A 15 6.37 -9.39 11.90
CA GLU A 15 7.63 -9.49 12.63
C GLU A 15 8.84 -9.47 11.69
N ASN A 16 8.77 -10.20 10.57
CA ASN A 16 9.95 -10.49 9.75
C ASN A 16 10.05 -9.63 8.48
N ASN A 17 8.96 -9.02 8.02
CA ASN A 17 8.97 -8.24 6.79
C ASN A 17 9.59 -6.85 7.04
N PRO A 18 10.68 -6.46 6.34
CA PRO A 18 11.31 -5.16 6.52
C PRO A 18 10.35 -3.99 6.23
N ARG A 19 9.28 -4.22 5.45
CA ARG A 19 8.21 -3.24 5.19
C ARG A 19 7.58 -2.68 6.47
N TRP A 20 7.59 -3.45 7.55
CA TRP A 20 6.95 -3.12 8.82
C TRP A 20 7.94 -2.72 9.92
N LYS A 21 9.25 -2.66 9.63
CA LYS A 21 10.27 -2.27 10.60
C LYS A 21 9.96 -0.88 11.17
N GLY A 22 9.82 -0.79 12.49
CA GLY A 22 9.52 0.46 13.20
C GLY A 22 8.04 0.90 13.19
N ILE A 23 7.15 0.10 12.60
CA ILE A 23 5.71 0.39 12.58
C ILE A 23 5.04 -0.18 13.84
N ILE A 24 4.50 0.71 14.68
CA ILE A 24 3.76 0.35 15.89
C ILE A 24 2.27 0.21 15.56
N ARG A 25 1.66 -0.91 15.97
CA ARG A 25 0.21 -1.15 15.84
C ARG A 25 -0.39 -1.27 17.24
N PRO A 26 -1.31 -0.39 17.65
CA PRO A 26 -2.00 -0.48 18.94
C PRO A 26 -3.16 -1.50 18.90
N TYR A 27 -3.00 -2.58 18.13
CA TYR A 27 -3.97 -3.65 17.92
C TYR A 27 -3.25 -4.92 17.48
N SER A 28 -3.90 -6.06 17.68
CA SER A 28 -3.33 -7.39 17.43
C SER A 28 -3.62 -7.91 16.01
N PRO A 29 -2.85 -8.88 15.48
CA PRO A 29 -3.23 -9.63 14.28
C PRO A 29 -4.62 -10.28 14.40
N GLU A 30 -5.00 -10.71 15.61
CA GLU A 30 -6.31 -11.29 15.92
C GLU A 30 -7.45 -10.29 15.70
N ASP A 31 -7.24 -9.03 16.09
CA ASP A 31 -8.21 -7.95 15.84
C ASP A 31 -8.43 -7.73 14.35
N VAL A 32 -7.35 -7.75 13.57
CA VAL A 32 -7.43 -7.64 12.10
C VAL A 32 -8.17 -8.84 11.51
N MET A 33 -7.83 -10.06 11.94
CA MET A 33 -8.47 -11.29 11.48
C MET A 33 -9.96 -11.38 11.86
N ARG A 34 -10.35 -10.80 13.00
CA ARG A 34 -11.74 -10.73 13.45
C ARG A 34 -12.59 -9.84 12.56
N LEU A 35 -12.04 -8.72 12.09
CA LEU A 35 -12.73 -7.75 11.24
C LEU A 35 -12.63 -8.08 9.74
N ARG A 36 -11.71 -8.96 9.36
CA ARG A 36 -11.56 -9.42 7.97
C ARG A 36 -12.73 -10.32 7.58
N ALA A 37 -13.36 -10.02 6.44
CA ALA A 37 -14.41 -10.86 5.88
C ALA A 37 -13.91 -12.28 5.56
N SER A 38 -14.82 -13.25 5.58
CA SER A 38 -14.52 -14.65 5.24
C SER A 38 -14.05 -14.83 3.80
N ILE A 39 -14.53 -13.96 2.90
CA ILE A 39 -14.11 -13.90 1.50
C ILE A 39 -13.18 -12.70 1.33
N GLN A 40 -11.97 -12.97 0.86
CA GLN A 40 -10.99 -11.93 0.58
C GLN A 40 -11.17 -11.43 -0.85
N ILE A 41 -11.49 -10.15 -0.99
CA ILE A 41 -11.50 -9.45 -2.29
C ILE A 41 -10.06 -9.04 -2.59
N GLU A 42 -9.55 -9.44 -3.74
CA GLU A 42 -8.22 -9.04 -4.17
C GLU A 42 -8.23 -7.59 -4.66
N HIS A 43 -7.34 -6.77 -4.10
CA HIS A 43 -7.17 -5.37 -4.47
C HIS A 43 -5.87 -5.18 -5.27
N THR A 44 -5.82 -5.78 -6.46
CA THR A 44 -4.60 -5.91 -7.28
C THR A 44 -3.85 -4.60 -7.47
N LEU A 45 -4.54 -3.51 -7.85
CA LEU A 45 -3.90 -2.21 -8.08
C LEU A 45 -3.37 -1.59 -6.78
N ALA A 46 -4.07 -1.78 -5.66
CA ALA A 46 -3.61 -1.27 -4.37
C ALA A 46 -2.34 -2.00 -3.91
N ARG A 47 -2.31 -3.34 -4.04
CA ARG A 47 -1.13 -4.16 -3.71
C ARG A 47 0.06 -3.80 -4.60
N HIS A 48 -0.12 -3.85 -5.91
CA HIS A 48 0.94 -3.54 -6.88
C HIS A 48 1.45 -2.09 -6.73
N GLY A 49 0.54 -1.14 -6.53
CA GLY A 49 0.88 0.27 -6.30
C GLY A 49 1.68 0.49 -5.02
N ALA A 50 1.28 -0.14 -3.91
CA ALA A 50 1.97 -0.04 -2.62
C ALA A 50 3.38 -0.67 -2.67
N GLU A 51 3.52 -1.84 -3.29
CA GLU A 51 4.81 -2.51 -3.48
C GLU A 51 5.74 -1.67 -4.36
N ARG A 52 5.24 -1.19 -5.49
CA ARG A 52 6.01 -0.32 -6.41
C ARG A 52 6.42 0.99 -5.74
N LEU A 53 5.51 1.65 -5.02
CA LEU A 53 5.83 2.91 -4.33
C LEU A 53 6.88 2.68 -3.23
N TRP A 54 6.74 1.62 -2.44
CA TRP A 54 7.73 1.24 -1.44
C TRP A 54 9.11 1.03 -2.07
N HIS A 55 9.18 0.32 -3.20
CA HIS A 55 10.41 0.12 -3.93
C HIS A 55 11.01 1.45 -4.40
N LEU A 56 10.23 2.35 -5.01
CA LEU A 56 10.71 3.67 -5.45
C LEU A 56 11.28 4.50 -4.29
N LEU A 57 10.59 4.53 -3.14
CA LEU A 57 11.03 5.30 -1.96
C LEU A 57 12.36 4.81 -1.36
N HIS A 58 12.75 3.56 -1.61
CA HIS A 58 14.00 2.99 -1.10
C HIS A 58 15.16 2.99 -2.11
N ASN A 59 14.87 3.15 -3.40
CA ASN A 59 15.85 2.98 -4.47
C ASN A 59 16.06 4.24 -5.31
N GLU A 60 15.22 5.26 -5.16
CA GLU A 60 15.36 6.55 -5.83
C GLU A 60 15.82 7.62 -4.84
N PRO A 61 16.62 8.63 -5.26
CA PRO A 61 16.99 9.74 -4.39
C PRO A 61 15.78 10.51 -3.84
N TYR A 62 14.72 10.61 -4.65
CA TYR A 62 13.41 11.16 -4.27
C TYR A 62 12.34 10.68 -5.27
N VAL A 63 11.06 10.82 -4.89
CA VAL A 63 9.92 10.55 -5.78
C VAL A 63 9.06 11.81 -5.87
N ALA A 64 9.16 12.53 -6.99
CA ALA A 64 8.32 13.69 -7.25
C ALA A 64 6.92 13.29 -7.73
N ALA A 65 5.93 14.09 -7.36
CA ALA A 65 4.53 13.95 -7.78
C ALA A 65 3.88 15.33 -7.96
N LEU A 66 2.84 15.38 -8.79
CA LEU A 66 1.98 16.55 -8.95
C LEU A 66 0.54 16.18 -8.57
N GLY A 67 -0.22 17.17 -8.12
CA GLY A 67 -1.65 17.03 -7.86
C GLY A 67 -2.42 16.72 -9.14
N ALA A 68 -3.26 15.69 -9.13
CA ALA A 68 -4.19 15.37 -10.21
C ALA A 68 -5.64 15.40 -9.69
N LEU A 69 -6.49 16.23 -10.31
CA LEU A 69 -7.93 16.31 -10.03
C LEU A 69 -8.77 15.53 -11.04
N THR A 70 -8.18 15.11 -12.17
CA THR A 70 -8.82 14.25 -13.17
C THR A 70 -7.90 13.10 -13.59
N GLY A 71 -8.49 12.04 -14.15
CA GLY A 71 -7.73 10.95 -14.76
C GLY A 71 -6.83 11.40 -15.91
N ASN A 72 -7.28 12.35 -16.74
CA ASN A 72 -6.46 12.86 -17.86
C ASN A 72 -5.19 13.55 -17.39
N GLN A 73 -5.26 14.33 -16.30
CA GLN A 73 -4.06 14.93 -15.69
C GLN A 73 -3.08 13.86 -15.23
N ALA A 74 -3.57 12.82 -14.55
CA ALA A 74 -2.75 11.69 -14.12
C ALA A 74 -2.08 10.96 -15.30
N VAL A 75 -2.79 10.73 -16.40
CA VAL A 75 -2.21 10.12 -17.62
C VAL A 75 -1.09 11.00 -18.19
N GLN A 76 -1.31 12.31 -18.31
CA GLN A 76 -0.29 13.23 -18.83
C GLN A 76 0.95 13.31 -17.94
N GLN A 77 0.79 13.27 -16.61
CA GLN A 77 1.90 13.24 -15.66
C GLN A 77 2.78 11.99 -15.86
N VAL A 78 2.18 10.82 -16.05
CA VAL A 78 2.91 9.57 -16.32
C VAL A 78 3.61 9.64 -17.68
N GLN A 79 2.94 10.16 -18.72
CA GLN A 79 3.54 10.37 -20.05
C GLN A 79 4.73 11.35 -20.01
N ALA A 80 4.67 12.36 -19.15
CA ALA A 80 5.76 13.29 -18.90
C ALA A 80 6.91 12.70 -18.06
N GLY A 81 6.81 11.44 -17.64
CA GLY A 81 7.87 10.71 -16.94
C GLY A 81 7.78 10.72 -15.41
N LEU A 82 6.71 11.29 -14.82
CA LEU A 82 6.52 11.19 -13.37
C LEU A 82 6.21 9.76 -12.94
N LYS A 83 6.80 9.35 -11.80
CA LYS A 83 6.71 7.98 -11.29
C LYS A 83 5.54 7.78 -10.31
N ALA A 84 4.94 8.85 -9.81
CA ALA A 84 3.84 8.84 -8.85
C ALA A 84 2.86 10.01 -9.09
N ILE A 85 1.62 9.84 -8.60
CA ILE A 85 0.52 10.82 -8.70
C ILE A 85 0.12 11.21 -7.28
N TYR A 86 -0.05 12.51 -7.01
CA TYR A 86 -0.59 12.99 -5.76
C TYR A 86 -2.07 13.36 -5.94
N VAL A 87 -2.92 12.93 -5.01
CA VAL A 87 -4.35 13.23 -5.02
C VAL A 87 -4.62 14.21 -3.89
N SER A 88 -4.71 15.51 -4.23
CA SER A 88 -4.87 16.58 -3.24
C SER A 88 -6.32 16.71 -2.82
N GLY A 89 -6.59 16.57 -1.52
CA GLY A 89 -7.91 16.84 -0.96
C GLY A 89 -8.36 18.31 -1.06
N TRP A 90 -7.44 19.24 -1.36
CA TRP A 90 -7.78 20.66 -1.58
C TRP A 90 -8.25 20.93 -3.02
N GLN A 91 -7.89 20.07 -3.97
CA GLN A 91 -8.28 20.22 -5.39
C GLN A 91 -9.60 19.53 -5.73
N VAL A 92 -10.14 18.72 -4.81
CA VAL A 92 -11.43 18.04 -4.91
C VAL A 92 -12.53 18.99 -4.45
#